data_AF-A0A2E0ZDB7-F1
#
_entry.id   AF-A0A2E0ZDB7-F1
#
_cell.length_a   1.000
_cell.length_b   1.000
_cell.length_c   1.000
_cell.angle_alpha   90.00
_cell.angle_beta   90.00
_cell.angle_gamma   90.00
#
_symmetry.space_group_name_H-M   'P 1'
#
loop_
_entity.id
_entity.type
_entity.pdbx_description
1 polymer ?
#
loop_
_entity_poly.entity_id
_entity_poly.type
_entity_poly.pdbx_seq_one_letter_code
_entity_poly.pdbx_strand_id
1 'polypeptide(L)'
;MFETVVLGILSSLLAKLLIDLARFRDFFWPQLMCRTIYRNKLLRVSMAAIVRLSDGSGYLLIKNQRRPEFFGPIGGVIKFYTLARLEDRFEFQSQSKRSDLKNDLRGFLPGRNFYAFMQWFRSKQDREVESVTRELIEELQEIGLDNLAANIQALPLSFVRYVHEGVRPVTNTNYYQFRYLEIYELDPTDENGRILTQQLFAAAQENSDLLVVTQQEIDRGRAKTGEPIGIHSNYLIREKRVGSEPAPFYE
;
A
#
# COMPACT_ATOMS: atom_id res chain seq x y z
N MET A 1 19.11 -4.98 46.07
CA MET A 1 19.72 -5.26 44.74
C MET A 1 18.85 -6.21 43.94
N PHE A 2 18.55 -7.42 44.44
CA PHE A 2 17.69 -8.39 43.74
C PHE A 2 16.27 -7.85 43.43
N GLU A 3 15.60 -7.25 44.40
CA GLU A 3 14.27 -6.66 44.21
C GLU A 3 14.25 -5.56 43.14
N THR A 4 15.27 -4.69 43.13
CA THR A 4 15.42 -3.62 42.14
C THR A 4 15.60 -4.18 40.72
N VAL A 5 16.36 -5.26 40.58
CA VAL A 5 16.56 -5.95 39.29
C VAL A 5 15.27 -6.60 38.80
N VAL A 6 14.55 -7.31 39.69
CA VAL A 6 13.27 -7.94 39.37
C VAL A 6 12.22 -6.89 38.96
N LEU A 7 12.13 -5.78 39.70
CA LEU A 7 11.21 -4.69 39.41
C LEU A 7 11.54 -4.01 38.06
N GLY A 8 12.83 -3.85 37.74
CA GLY A 8 13.30 -3.35 36.45
C GLY A 8 12.99 -4.27 35.26
N ILE A 9 13.08 -5.59 35.45
CA ILE A 9 12.70 -6.57 34.42
C ILE A 9 11.18 -6.54 34.20
N LEU A 10 10.39 -6.58 35.28
CA LEU A 10 8.93 -6.56 35.19
C LEU A 10 8.41 -5.27 34.55
N SER A 11 8.98 -4.11 34.92
CA SER A 11 8.60 -2.83 34.32
C SER A 11 8.96 -2.75 32.83
N SER A 12 10.11 -3.28 32.43
CA SER A 12 10.51 -3.36 31.02
C SER A 12 9.61 -4.29 30.20
N LEU A 13 9.22 -5.44 30.78
CA LEU A 13 8.28 -6.36 30.14
C LEU A 13 6.88 -5.75 30.01
N LEU A 14 6.40 -5.05 31.04
CA LEU A 14 5.11 -4.36 31.01
C LEU A 14 5.12 -3.21 30.00
N ALA A 15 6.18 -2.39 29.98
CA ALA A 15 6.34 -1.31 29.01
C ALA A 15 6.35 -1.86 27.58
N LYS A 16 7.11 -2.94 27.33
CA LYS A 16 7.12 -3.62 26.03
C LYS A 16 5.74 -4.13 25.64
N LEU A 17 5.01 -4.76 26.56
CA LEU A 17 3.65 -5.24 26.33
C LEU A 17 2.71 -4.08 25.97
N LEU A 18 2.75 -2.97 26.70
CA LEU A 18 1.91 -1.80 26.44
C LEU A 18 2.24 -1.14 25.09
N ILE A 19 3.54 -1.02 24.76
CA ILE A 19 3.99 -0.52 23.47
C ILE A 19 3.51 -1.44 22.34
N ASP A 20 3.64 -2.75 22.49
CA ASP A 20 3.18 -3.71 21.49
C ASP A 20 1.66 -3.67 21.31
N LEU A 21 0.88 -3.57 22.41
CA LEU A 21 -0.58 -3.43 22.35
C LEU A 21 -1.01 -2.13 21.67
N ALA A 22 -0.38 -1.01 22.00
CA ALA A 22 -0.65 0.29 21.36
C ALA A 22 -0.26 0.26 19.88
N ARG A 23 0.91 -0.33 19.57
CA ARG A 23 1.45 -0.43 18.22
C ARG A 23 0.58 -1.32 17.34
N PHE A 24 0.02 -2.41 17.85
CA PHE A 24 -0.74 -3.40 17.08
C PHE A 24 -2.25 -3.35 17.28
N ARG A 25 -2.79 -2.33 17.95
CA ARG A 25 -4.23 -2.19 18.20
C ARG A 25 -5.05 -2.37 16.91
N ASP A 26 -4.59 -1.77 15.82
CA ASP A 26 -5.31 -1.81 14.54
C ASP A 26 -5.30 -3.21 13.89
N PHE A 27 -4.31 -4.04 14.23
CA PHE A 27 -4.18 -5.42 13.75
C PHE A 27 -4.65 -6.48 14.75
N PHE A 28 -5.19 -6.09 15.91
CA PHE A 28 -5.60 -7.03 16.94
C PHE A 28 -6.58 -8.07 16.38
N TRP A 29 -7.61 -7.62 15.67
CA TRP A 29 -8.62 -8.49 15.07
C TRP A 29 -8.04 -9.41 13.97
N PRO A 30 -7.33 -8.89 12.95
CA PRO A 30 -6.62 -9.75 11.98
C PRO A 30 -5.71 -10.78 12.63
N GLN A 31 -4.94 -10.38 13.64
CA GLN A 31 -4.03 -11.26 14.36
C GLN A 31 -4.78 -12.36 15.12
N LEU A 32 -5.85 -12.02 15.83
CA LEU A 32 -6.66 -13.00 16.55
C LEU A 32 -7.26 -14.04 15.60
N MET A 33 -7.83 -13.59 14.48
CA MET A 33 -8.39 -14.48 13.45
C MET A 33 -7.32 -15.38 12.83
N CYS A 34 -6.15 -14.83 12.51
CA CYS A 34 -5.01 -15.57 11.98
C CYS A 34 -4.40 -16.55 12.97
N ARG A 35 -4.51 -16.32 14.29
CA ARG A 35 -4.07 -17.29 15.31
C ARG A 35 -5.06 -18.40 15.57
N THR A 36 -6.32 -18.22 15.17
CA THR A 36 -7.44 -19.12 15.47
C THR A 36 -8.05 -19.70 14.19
N ILE A 37 -9.03 -19.01 13.60
CA ILE A 37 -9.86 -19.46 12.45
C ILE A 37 -9.02 -19.69 11.20
N TYR A 38 -8.02 -18.84 10.95
CA TYR A 38 -7.19 -18.88 9.74
C TYR A 38 -5.80 -19.45 9.96
N ARG A 39 -5.52 -20.05 11.14
CA ARG A 39 -4.18 -20.49 11.54
C ARG A 39 -3.45 -21.34 10.51
N ASN A 40 -4.14 -22.32 9.95
CA ASN A 40 -3.57 -23.24 8.95
C ASN A 40 -4.10 -22.96 7.53
N LYS A 41 -4.87 -21.88 7.35
CA LYS A 41 -5.34 -21.48 6.03
C LYS A 41 -4.29 -20.62 5.35
N LEU A 42 -4.19 -20.77 4.04
CA LEU A 42 -3.36 -19.91 3.22
C LEU A 42 -4.02 -18.53 3.11
N LEU A 43 -3.32 -17.51 3.60
CA LEU A 43 -3.74 -16.12 3.59
C LEU A 43 -2.96 -15.38 2.51
N ARG A 44 -3.67 -14.76 1.57
CA ARG A 44 -3.07 -13.80 0.65
C ARG A 44 -2.77 -12.51 1.39
N VAL A 45 -1.52 -12.04 1.33
CA VAL A 45 -1.13 -10.71 1.78
C VAL A 45 -0.82 -9.84 0.55
N SER A 46 -1.22 -8.57 0.60
CA SER A 46 -0.94 -7.59 -0.45
C SER A 46 -0.53 -6.28 0.22
N MET A 47 0.76 -5.99 0.20
CA MET A 47 1.36 -4.81 0.82
C MET A 47 1.73 -3.80 -0.27
N ALA A 48 1.10 -2.63 -0.24
CA ALA A 48 1.26 -1.61 -1.26
C ALA A 48 1.52 -0.25 -0.62
N ALA A 49 2.00 0.69 -1.42
CA ALA A 49 2.04 2.10 -1.08
C ALA A 49 1.45 2.91 -2.24
N ILE A 50 0.73 3.98 -1.91
CA ILE A 50 0.16 4.89 -2.89
C ILE A 50 0.41 6.34 -2.50
N VAL A 51 0.53 7.21 -3.48
CA VAL A 51 0.65 8.67 -3.28
C VAL A 51 -0.67 9.35 -3.53
N ARG A 52 -1.05 10.21 -2.59
CA ARG A 52 -2.15 11.15 -2.69
C ARG A 52 -1.62 12.44 -3.30
N LEU A 53 -1.92 12.66 -4.56
CA LEU A 53 -1.62 13.90 -5.28
C LEU A 53 -2.86 14.77 -5.33
N SER A 54 -2.80 15.93 -4.68
CA SER A 54 -3.93 16.86 -4.54
C SER A 54 -3.42 18.30 -4.53
N ASP A 55 -4.04 19.18 -5.32
CA ASP A 55 -3.73 20.62 -5.37
C ASP A 55 -4.87 21.51 -4.85
N GLY A 56 -5.91 20.90 -4.29
CA GLY A 56 -7.13 21.58 -3.83
C GLY A 56 -8.26 21.62 -4.85
N SER A 57 -7.98 21.43 -6.15
CA SER A 57 -9.00 21.26 -7.19
C SER A 57 -9.57 19.83 -7.23
N GLY A 58 -8.75 18.86 -6.83
CA GLY A 58 -9.12 17.45 -6.81
C GLY A 58 -7.93 16.55 -6.53
N TYR A 59 -8.04 15.30 -6.97
CA TYR A 59 -7.02 14.27 -6.88
C TYR A 59 -6.56 13.88 -8.28
N LEU A 60 -5.25 13.78 -8.47
CA LEU A 60 -4.70 13.27 -9.71
C LEU A 60 -4.66 11.74 -9.69
N LEU A 61 -5.23 11.13 -10.74
CA LEU A 61 -5.18 9.70 -11.02
C LEU A 61 -4.44 9.46 -12.33
N ILE A 62 -3.90 8.25 -12.47
CA ILE A 62 -3.24 7.77 -13.69
C ILE A 62 -3.98 6.57 -14.25
N LYS A 63 -3.95 6.41 -15.57
CA LYS A 63 -4.54 5.25 -16.24
C LYS A 63 -3.75 4.00 -15.93
N ASN A 64 -4.44 2.94 -15.49
CA ASN A 64 -3.77 1.72 -15.10
C ASN A 64 -3.31 0.93 -16.34
N GLN A 65 -2.02 0.66 -16.48
CA GLN A 65 -1.49 -0.07 -17.64
C GLN A 65 -2.05 -1.51 -17.76
N ARG A 66 -2.31 -2.18 -16.64
CA ARG A 66 -2.80 -3.57 -16.60
C ARG A 66 -4.32 -3.66 -16.71
N ARG A 67 -5.01 -2.58 -16.37
CA ARG A 67 -6.45 -2.41 -16.52
C ARG A 67 -6.73 -1.06 -17.18
N PRO A 68 -6.43 -0.91 -18.48
CA PRO A 68 -6.51 0.37 -19.19
C PRO A 68 -7.88 1.00 -19.17
N GLU A 69 -8.91 0.23 -18.81
CA GLU A 69 -10.25 0.73 -18.60
C GLU A 69 -10.34 1.64 -17.36
N PHE A 70 -9.54 1.43 -16.30
CA PHE A 70 -9.62 2.17 -15.03
C PHE A 70 -8.51 3.20 -14.83
N PHE A 71 -8.86 4.33 -14.23
CA PHE A 71 -7.92 5.25 -13.60
C PHE A 71 -7.76 4.93 -12.11
N GLY A 72 -6.53 5.00 -11.59
CA GLY A 72 -6.19 4.67 -10.21
C GLY A 72 -5.21 5.66 -9.59
N PRO A 73 -5.00 5.56 -8.27
CA PRO A 73 -3.94 6.33 -7.61
C PRO A 73 -2.58 5.83 -8.08
N ILE A 74 -1.60 6.74 -8.15
CA ILE A 74 -0.22 6.38 -8.41
C ILE A 74 0.34 5.55 -7.26
N GLY A 75 1.01 4.45 -7.58
CA GLY A 75 1.64 3.56 -6.63
C GLY A 75 1.37 2.09 -6.90
N GLY A 76 1.97 1.25 -6.07
CA GLY A 76 1.95 -0.18 -6.33
C GLY A 76 2.48 -1.01 -5.18
N VAL A 77 2.89 -2.23 -5.52
CA VAL A 77 3.26 -3.22 -4.50
C VAL A 77 4.67 -2.97 -4.02
N ILE A 78 4.82 -2.97 -2.69
CA ILE A 78 6.11 -2.81 -2.03
C ILE A 78 6.93 -4.07 -2.31
N LYS A 79 8.19 -3.90 -2.73
CA LYS A 79 9.10 -5.04 -2.94
C LYS A 79 9.85 -5.42 -1.66
N PHE A 80 10.31 -6.67 -1.57
CA PHE A 80 11.25 -7.11 -0.53
C PHE A 80 12.64 -7.39 -1.12
N TYR A 81 13.67 -7.35 -0.27
CA TYR A 81 15.03 -7.74 -0.64
C TYR A 81 15.25 -9.21 -0.26
N THR A 82 16.07 -9.93 -1.03
CA THR A 82 16.29 -11.38 -0.86
C THR A 82 16.79 -11.76 0.54
N LEU A 83 17.51 -10.85 1.21
CA LEU A 83 17.96 -11.00 2.60
C LEU A 83 16.80 -11.17 3.60
N ALA A 84 15.59 -10.72 3.24
CA ALA A 84 14.40 -10.92 4.07
C ALA A 84 14.04 -12.40 4.27
N ARG A 85 14.43 -13.29 3.33
CA ARG A 85 14.22 -14.75 3.37
C ARG A 85 12.77 -15.14 3.74
N LEU A 86 11.80 -14.55 3.04
CA LEU A 86 10.38 -14.68 3.40
C LEU A 86 9.86 -16.12 3.29
N GLU A 87 10.37 -16.89 2.31
CA GLU A 87 10.02 -18.30 2.13
C GLU A 87 10.41 -19.11 3.39
N ASP A 88 11.65 -18.98 3.85
CA ASP A 88 12.17 -19.70 5.02
C ASP A 88 11.50 -19.24 6.33
N ARG A 89 11.27 -17.93 6.50
CA ARG A 89 10.82 -17.35 7.77
C ARG A 89 9.31 -17.42 7.97
N PHE A 90 8.55 -17.32 6.89
CA PHE A 90 7.10 -17.14 6.94
C PHE A 90 6.34 -18.12 6.06
N GLU A 91 7.03 -19.06 5.41
CA GLU A 91 6.44 -19.95 4.40
C GLU A 91 5.75 -19.12 3.29
N PHE A 92 6.31 -17.95 2.98
CA PHE A 92 5.74 -17.03 2.00
C PHE A 92 5.88 -17.60 0.59
N GLN A 93 4.84 -17.48 -0.22
CA GLN A 93 4.82 -17.89 -1.61
C GLN A 93 4.42 -16.70 -2.47
N SER A 94 5.31 -16.24 -3.34
CA SER A 94 5.00 -15.14 -4.27
C SER A 94 3.77 -15.48 -5.12
N GLN A 95 2.90 -14.50 -5.34
CA GLN A 95 1.72 -14.70 -6.20
C GLN A 95 2.12 -14.90 -7.67
N SER A 96 3.18 -14.23 -8.12
CA SER A 96 3.65 -14.34 -9.51
C SER A 96 5.10 -14.80 -9.57
N LYS A 97 5.40 -15.56 -10.63
CA LYS A 97 6.76 -15.97 -11.01
C LYS A 97 7.34 -15.10 -12.13
N ARG A 98 6.60 -14.11 -12.65
CA ARG A 98 7.11 -13.19 -13.67
C ARG A 98 8.28 -12.38 -13.12
N SER A 99 9.24 -12.04 -13.98
CA SER A 99 10.48 -11.36 -13.61
C SER A 99 10.25 -9.91 -13.14
N ASP A 100 9.29 -9.20 -13.71
CA ASP A 100 8.87 -7.84 -13.34
C ASP A 100 8.16 -7.81 -11.97
N LEU A 101 7.45 -8.89 -11.63
CA LEU A 101 6.78 -9.09 -10.34
C LEU A 101 7.66 -9.78 -9.30
N LYS A 102 8.96 -9.87 -9.58
CA LYS A 102 9.92 -10.47 -8.65
C LYS A 102 9.97 -9.67 -7.35
N ASN A 103 9.96 -10.42 -6.26
CA ASN A 103 10.02 -9.92 -4.89
C ASN A 103 8.86 -8.97 -4.49
N ASP A 104 7.72 -9.02 -5.16
CA ASP A 104 6.53 -8.30 -4.69
C ASP A 104 6.09 -8.82 -3.31
N LEU A 105 5.75 -7.91 -2.38
CA LEU A 105 5.04 -8.25 -1.14
C LEU A 105 3.55 -8.50 -1.38
N ARG A 106 3.29 -9.32 -2.39
CA ARG A 106 2.00 -9.81 -2.80
C ARG A 106 2.13 -11.31 -3.03
N GLY A 107 1.53 -12.06 -2.13
CA GLY A 107 1.71 -13.50 -2.08
C GLY A 107 0.91 -14.13 -0.97
N PHE A 108 1.30 -15.34 -0.59
CA PHE A 108 0.54 -16.19 0.30
C PHE A 108 1.39 -16.64 1.47
N LEU A 109 0.82 -16.71 2.67
CA LEU A 109 1.46 -17.30 3.84
C LEU A 109 0.41 -17.99 4.74
N PRO A 110 0.80 -19.00 5.54
CA PRO A 110 -0.10 -19.58 6.54
C PRO A 110 -0.48 -18.55 7.59
N GLY A 111 -1.77 -18.48 7.99
CA GLY A 111 -2.23 -17.50 8.98
C GLY A 111 -1.44 -17.50 10.29
N ARG A 112 -0.90 -18.65 10.73
CA ARG A 112 0.02 -18.75 11.89
C ARG A 112 1.24 -17.83 11.80
N ASN A 113 1.72 -17.53 10.59
CA ASN A 113 2.90 -16.70 10.35
C ASN A 113 2.55 -15.21 10.19
N PHE A 114 1.26 -14.86 10.11
CA PHE A 114 0.80 -13.48 9.87
C PHE A 114 1.36 -12.47 10.88
N TYR A 115 1.36 -12.80 12.17
CA TYR A 115 1.84 -11.87 13.19
C TYR A 115 3.35 -11.61 13.08
N ALA A 116 4.15 -12.65 12.87
CA ALA A 116 5.58 -12.52 12.70
C ALA A 116 5.92 -11.76 11.41
N PHE A 117 5.17 -12.04 10.33
CA PHE A 117 5.25 -11.29 9.08
C PHE A 117 4.95 -9.82 9.27
N MET A 118 3.85 -9.45 9.97
CA MET A 118 3.50 -8.05 10.20
C MET A 118 4.50 -7.31 11.09
N GLN A 119 5.12 -8.00 12.06
CA GLN A 119 6.22 -7.42 12.83
C GLN A 119 7.43 -7.09 11.96
N TRP A 120 7.83 -8.04 11.12
CA TRP A 120 8.92 -7.84 10.16
C TRP A 120 8.58 -6.73 9.15
N PHE A 121 7.39 -6.76 8.55
CA PHE A 121 6.97 -5.75 7.58
C PHE A 121 7.05 -4.33 8.18
N ARG A 122 6.62 -4.16 9.43
CA ARG A 122 6.64 -2.86 10.11
C ARG A 122 8.01 -2.42 10.59
N SER A 123 8.99 -3.32 10.71
CA SER A 123 10.37 -2.92 11.01
C SER A 123 11.03 -2.20 9.83
N LYS A 124 10.44 -2.28 8.62
CA LYS A 124 11.00 -1.79 7.36
C LYS A 124 12.33 -2.44 6.97
N GLN A 125 12.77 -3.45 7.71
CA GLN A 125 14.01 -4.15 7.44
C GLN A 125 13.87 -5.06 6.24
N ASP A 126 14.81 -4.98 5.31
CA ASP A 126 14.86 -5.80 4.10
C ASP A 126 13.60 -5.72 3.22
N ARG A 127 12.90 -4.58 3.27
CA ARG A 127 11.86 -4.22 2.29
C ARG A 127 12.12 -2.84 1.70
N GLU A 128 11.54 -2.62 0.53
CA GLU A 128 11.52 -1.34 -0.13
C GLU A 128 10.81 -0.28 0.75
N VAL A 129 11.45 0.88 0.88
CA VAL A 129 10.93 2.04 1.61
C VAL A 129 10.53 3.19 0.67
N GLU A 130 11.16 3.26 -0.50
CA GLU A 130 10.93 4.27 -1.57
C GLU A 130 9.96 3.77 -2.66
N SER A 131 9.06 2.84 -2.33
CA SER A 131 8.19 2.18 -3.33
C SER A 131 7.35 3.16 -4.14
N VAL A 132 6.84 4.22 -3.51
CA VAL A 132 6.08 5.28 -4.19
C VAL A 132 6.95 6.02 -5.22
N THR A 133 8.21 6.30 -4.90
CA THR A 133 9.14 6.98 -5.82
C THR A 133 9.37 6.16 -7.06
N ARG A 134 9.63 4.84 -6.90
CA ARG A 134 9.77 3.92 -8.04
C ARG A 134 8.51 3.87 -8.89
N GLU A 135 7.35 3.64 -8.27
CA GLU A 135 6.08 3.50 -9.00
C GLU A 135 5.69 4.80 -9.71
N LEU A 136 5.91 5.97 -9.11
CA LEU A 136 5.67 7.25 -9.79
C LEU A 136 6.56 7.38 -11.03
N ILE A 137 7.85 7.06 -10.94
CA ILE A 137 8.76 7.13 -12.09
C ILE A 137 8.33 6.16 -13.19
N GLU A 138 8.06 4.89 -12.83
CA GLU A 138 7.63 3.85 -13.76
C GLU A 138 6.33 4.25 -14.48
N GLU A 139 5.30 4.63 -13.74
CA GLU A 139 4.01 4.99 -14.33
C GLU A 139 4.09 6.28 -15.18
N LEU A 140 4.92 7.26 -14.81
CA LEU A 140 5.15 8.45 -15.64
C LEU A 140 5.85 8.12 -16.97
N GLN A 141 6.83 7.22 -16.96
CA GLN A 141 7.49 6.74 -18.18
C GLN A 141 6.49 6.00 -19.09
N GLU A 142 5.59 5.20 -18.50
CA GLU A 142 4.57 4.45 -19.25
C GLU A 142 3.59 5.36 -20.01
N ILE A 143 3.33 6.57 -19.52
CA ILE A 143 2.43 7.55 -20.17
C ILE A 143 3.19 8.62 -20.97
N GLY A 144 4.48 8.40 -21.25
CA GLY A 144 5.30 9.28 -22.09
C GLY A 144 5.75 10.58 -21.43
N LEU A 145 5.80 10.63 -20.10
CA LEU A 145 6.29 11.78 -19.32
C LEU A 145 7.74 11.58 -18.85
N ASP A 146 8.60 11.04 -19.71
CA ASP A 146 10.00 10.71 -19.40
C ASP A 146 10.80 11.90 -18.87
N ASN A 147 10.58 13.10 -19.42
CA ASN A 147 11.26 14.32 -18.98
C ASN A 147 10.89 14.68 -17.54
N LEU A 148 9.63 14.46 -17.15
CA LEU A 148 9.19 14.70 -15.78
C LEU A 148 9.77 13.63 -14.86
N ALA A 149 9.70 12.36 -15.26
CA ALA A 149 10.26 11.23 -14.53
C ALA A 149 11.77 11.36 -14.28
N ALA A 150 12.54 11.81 -15.27
CA ALA A 150 13.99 12.00 -15.18
C ALA A 150 14.41 13.08 -14.15
N ASN A 151 13.52 14.01 -13.83
CA ASN A 151 13.77 15.06 -12.84
C ASN A 151 13.45 14.60 -11.40
N ILE A 152 12.89 13.41 -11.22
CA ILE A 152 12.57 12.85 -9.90
C ILE A 152 13.80 12.13 -9.36
N GLN A 153 14.55 12.79 -8.47
CA GLN A 153 15.69 12.17 -7.76
C GLN A 153 15.28 11.58 -6.41
N ALA A 154 14.55 12.36 -5.62
CA ALA A 154 13.96 11.95 -4.35
C ALA A 154 12.64 12.69 -4.17
N LEU A 155 11.60 11.98 -3.75
CA LEU A 155 10.31 12.60 -3.47
C LEU A 155 10.27 13.05 -2.02
N PRO A 156 9.94 14.33 -1.75
CA PRO A 156 9.68 14.80 -0.39
C PRO A 156 8.32 14.22 0.04
N LEU A 157 8.33 13.00 0.56
CA LEU A 157 7.11 12.29 0.93
C LEU A 157 6.77 12.49 2.41
N SER A 158 5.55 12.93 2.67
CA SER A 158 4.94 12.91 3.99
C SER A 158 4.06 11.67 4.15
N PHE A 159 4.26 10.93 5.24
CA PHE A 159 3.38 9.82 5.59
C PHE A 159 2.04 10.35 6.09
N VAL A 160 0.95 9.88 5.49
CA VAL A 160 -0.41 10.30 5.85
C VAL A 160 -1.03 9.31 6.83
N ARG A 161 -1.15 8.03 6.42
CA ARG A 161 -1.80 6.98 7.24
C ARG A 161 -1.53 5.59 6.68
N TYR A 162 -1.90 4.60 7.48
CA TYR A 162 -2.04 3.22 7.04
C TYR A 162 -3.50 2.91 6.75
N VAL A 163 -3.74 2.01 5.80
CA VAL A 163 -5.06 1.46 5.53
C VAL A 163 -4.99 -0.06 5.48
N HIS A 164 -5.94 -0.76 6.11
CA HIS A 164 -6.10 -2.19 5.91
C HIS A 164 -7.55 -2.63 5.92
N GLU A 165 -7.84 -3.71 5.20
CA GLU A 165 -9.20 -4.22 5.03
C GLU A 165 -9.57 -5.27 6.08
N GLY A 166 -8.60 -5.66 6.92
CA GLY A 166 -8.68 -6.86 7.73
C GLY A 166 -8.59 -8.12 6.86
N VAL A 167 -8.89 -9.28 7.45
CA VAL A 167 -8.91 -10.55 6.71
C VAL A 167 -10.29 -10.78 6.12
N ARG A 168 -10.40 -10.85 4.80
CA ARG A 168 -11.68 -11.04 4.08
C ARG A 168 -11.59 -12.15 3.05
N PRO A 169 -12.68 -12.90 2.79
CA PRO A 169 -12.74 -13.76 1.62
C PRO A 169 -12.69 -12.91 0.35
N VAL A 170 -12.06 -13.41 -0.71
CA VAL A 170 -12.07 -12.75 -2.02
C VAL A 170 -13.12 -13.42 -2.90
N THR A 171 -13.94 -12.60 -3.56
CA THR A 171 -15.01 -13.07 -4.44
C THR A 171 -14.44 -13.96 -5.54
N ASN A 172 -15.09 -15.10 -5.79
CA ASN A 172 -14.71 -16.08 -6.81
C ASN A 172 -13.32 -16.72 -6.60
N THR A 173 -12.82 -16.76 -5.36
CA THR A 173 -11.58 -17.47 -5.02
C THR A 173 -11.74 -18.31 -3.76
N ASN A 174 -10.80 -19.23 -3.54
CA ASN A 174 -10.76 -20.09 -2.35
C ASN A 174 -9.83 -19.58 -1.26
N TYR A 175 -9.40 -18.31 -1.32
CA TYR A 175 -8.46 -17.75 -0.35
C TYR A 175 -9.03 -16.54 0.38
N TYR A 176 -8.45 -16.29 1.56
CA TYR A 176 -8.65 -15.08 2.33
C TYR A 176 -7.55 -14.09 2.00
N GLN A 177 -7.83 -12.80 2.13
CA GLN A 177 -6.92 -11.72 1.82
C GLN A 177 -6.81 -10.75 2.99
N PHE A 178 -5.57 -10.32 3.23
CA PHE A 178 -5.24 -9.15 4.02
C PHE A 178 -4.54 -8.13 3.11
N ARG A 179 -5.17 -6.98 2.89
CA ARG A 179 -4.56 -5.86 2.15
C ARG A 179 -4.10 -4.79 3.13
N TYR A 180 -2.91 -4.26 2.88
CA TYR A 180 -2.30 -3.18 3.61
C TYR A 180 -1.79 -2.11 2.65
N LEU A 181 -2.09 -0.85 2.91
CA LEU A 181 -1.59 0.29 2.14
C LEU A 181 -0.89 1.29 3.07
N GLU A 182 0.29 1.74 2.66
CA GLU A 182 0.94 2.95 3.17
C GLU A 182 0.52 4.12 2.28
N ILE A 183 -0.13 5.13 2.86
CA ILE A 183 -0.58 6.32 2.13
C ILE A 183 0.41 7.45 2.37
N TYR A 184 0.95 8.00 1.29
CA TYR A 184 1.86 9.14 1.29
C TYR A 184 1.26 10.31 0.54
N GLU A 185 1.86 11.47 0.70
CA GLU A 185 1.63 12.66 -0.13
C GLU A 185 2.95 13.37 -0.39
N LEU A 186 3.00 14.20 -1.43
CA LEU A 186 4.10 15.15 -1.59
C LEU A 186 3.97 16.20 -0.49
N ASP A 187 5.06 16.45 0.22
CA ASP A 187 5.10 17.42 1.30
C ASP A 187 4.78 18.82 0.73
N PRO A 188 3.65 19.43 1.14
CA PRO A 188 3.25 20.73 0.62
C PRO A 188 4.15 21.87 1.14
N THR A 189 4.97 21.62 2.16
CA THR A 189 5.94 22.58 2.69
C THR A 189 7.28 22.54 1.95
N ASP A 190 7.55 21.44 1.25
CA ASP A 190 8.75 21.28 0.42
C ASP A 190 8.56 21.93 -0.96
N GLU A 191 9.58 22.66 -1.42
CA GLU A 191 9.53 23.36 -2.71
C GLU A 191 9.47 22.40 -3.90
N ASN A 192 10.25 21.32 -3.89
CA ASN A 192 10.23 20.32 -4.96
C ASN A 192 8.89 19.58 -4.97
N GLY A 193 8.32 19.30 -3.78
CA GLY A 193 6.99 18.69 -3.64
C GLY A 193 5.90 19.54 -4.29
N ARG A 194 5.91 20.85 -4.04
CA ARG A 194 4.98 21.80 -4.67
C ARG A 194 5.17 21.91 -6.18
N ILE A 195 6.42 22.06 -6.64
CA ILE A 195 6.74 22.18 -8.08
C ILE A 195 6.28 20.92 -8.83
N LEU A 196 6.60 19.74 -8.31
CA LEU A 196 6.20 18.47 -8.93
C LEU A 196 4.68 18.32 -8.97
N THR A 197 3.98 18.70 -7.89
CA THR A 197 2.51 18.70 -7.87
C THR A 197 1.95 19.59 -8.98
N GLN A 198 2.47 20.82 -9.11
CA GLN A 198 2.03 21.75 -10.16
C GLN A 198 2.30 21.21 -11.57
N GLN A 199 3.47 20.62 -11.80
CA GLN A 199 3.84 20.03 -13.08
C GLN A 199 2.93 18.85 -13.45
N LEU A 200 2.61 17.98 -12.48
CA LEU A 200 1.73 16.83 -12.69
C LEU A 200 0.29 17.26 -13.03
N PHE A 201 -0.23 18.27 -12.32
CA PHE A 201 -1.58 18.80 -12.60
C PHE A 201 -1.64 19.59 -13.92
N ALA A 202 -0.56 20.28 -14.30
CA ALA A 202 -0.45 20.90 -15.62
C ALA A 202 -0.41 19.84 -16.73
N ALA A 203 0.39 18.78 -16.56
CA ALA A 203 0.46 17.68 -17.52
C ALA A 203 -0.90 16.99 -17.73
N ALA A 204 -1.75 16.94 -16.70
CA ALA A 204 -3.10 16.39 -16.79
C ALA A 204 -4.05 17.17 -17.69
N GLN A 205 -3.72 18.43 -18.06
CA GLN A 205 -4.50 19.20 -19.03
C GLN A 205 -4.26 18.75 -20.48
N GLU A 206 -3.11 18.11 -20.74
CA GLU A 206 -2.65 17.77 -22.10
C GLU A 206 -2.51 16.26 -22.30
N ASN A 207 -2.36 15.47 -21.23
CA ASN A 207 -2.18 14.02 -21.29
C ASN A 207 -3.45 13.27 -20.88
N SER A 208 -4.04 12.53 -21.82
CA SER A 208 -5.28 11.76 -21.61
C SER A 208 -5.16 10.57 -20.67
N ASP A 209 -3.94 10.16 -20.31
CA ASP A 209 -3.70 9.08 -19.36
C ASP A 209 -3.56 9.60 -17.92
N LEU A 210 -3.69 10.91 -17.72
CA LEU A 210 -3.85 11.55 -16.42
C LEU A 210 -5.28 12.09 -16.28
N LEU A 211 -5.83 12.01 -15.07
CA LEU A 211 -7.20 12.43 -14.79
C LEU A 211 -7.31 13.10 -13.43
N VAL A 212 -7.77 14.36 -13.41
CA VAL A 212 -8.09 15.08 -12.18
C VAL A 212 -9.54 14.84 -11.82
N VAL A 213 -9.79 14.33 -10.60
CA VAL A 213 -11.13 13.97 -10.13
C VAL A 213 -11.44 14.54 -8.75
N THR A 214 -12.70 14.85 -8.52
CA THR A 214 -13.21 15.25 -7.21
C THR A 214 -13.43 14.04 -6.29
N GLN A 215 -13.56 14.30 -4.99
CA GLN A 215 -13.97 13.28 -4.02
C GLN A 215 -15.30 12.61 -4.40
N GLN A 216 -16.27 13.37 -4.91
CA GLN A 216 -17.58 12.84 -5.30
C GLN A 216 -17.48 11.85 -6.47
N GLU A 217 -16.60 12.12 -7.43
CA GLU A 217 -16.34 11.22 -8.57
C GLU A 217 -15.65 9.93 -8.11
N ILE A 218 -14.68 10.02 -7.19
CA ILE A 218 -14.04 8.86 -6.56
C ILE A 218 -15.08 8.00 -5.83
N ASP A 219 -15.99 8.61 -5.06
CA ASP A 219 -17.03 7.89 -4.34
C ASP A 219 -18.04 7.21 -5.29
N ARG A 220 -18.33 7.84 -6.44
CA ARG A 220 -19.16 7.27 -7.51
C ARG A 220 -18.44 6.19 -8.32
N GLY A 221 -17.11 6.15 -8.28
CA GLY A 221 -16.29 5.26 -9.10
C GLY A 221 -16.27 5.63 -10.60
N ARG A 222 -16.58 6.89 -10.94
CA ARG A 222 -16.59 7.36 -12.32
C ARG A 222 -16.45 8.88 -12.39
N ALA A 223 -15.61 9.38 -13.29
CA ALA A 223 -15.48 10.80 -13.59
C ALA A 223 -16.71 11.35 -14.30
N LYS A 224 -16.91 12.68 -14.26
CA LYS A 224 -17.99 13.36 -14.99
C LYS A 224 -17.89 13.14 -16.50
N THR A 225 -16.67 13.03 -17.02
CA THR A 225 -16.33 12.76 -18.42
C THR A 225 -16.59 11.30 -18.83
N GLY A 226 -16.81 10.40 -17.86
CA GLY A 226 -17.30 9.05 -18.08
C GLY A 226 -16.28 7.94 -17.83
N GLU A 227 -15.01 8.26 -17.63
CA GLU A 227 -13.93 7.31 -17.35
C GLU A 227 -14.16 6.63 -15.99
N PRO A 228 -14.04 5.29 -15.90
CA PRO A 228 -14.26 4.59 -14.64
C PRO A 228 -13.03 4.74 -13.73
N ILE A 229 -13.31 4.90 -12.45
CA ILE A 229 -12.30 5.10 -11.40
C ILE A 229 -12.19 3.83 -10.59
N GLY A 230 -10.97 3.33 -10.43
CA GLY A 230 -10.67 2.14 -9.65
C GLY A 230 -11.06 2.33 -8.19
N ILE A 231 -11.66 1.31 -7.59
CA ILE A 231 -12.15 1.35 -6.20
C ILE A 231 -11.06 1.65 -5.16
N HIS A 232 -9.80 1.38 -5.50
CA HIS A 232 -8.66 1.69 -4.66
C HIS A 232 -8.44 3.21 -4.47
N SER A 233 -8.96 4.06 -5.36
CA SER A 233 -8.92 5.51 -5.21
C SER A 233 -9.67 6.01 -3.98
N ASN A 234 -10.64 5.25 -3.43
CA ASN A 234 -11.23 5.61 -2.14
C ASN A 234 -10.19 5.71 -1.03
N TYR A 235 -9.08 4.95 -1.11
CA TYR A 235 -8.03 4.99 -0.10
C TYR A 235 -7.20 6.28 -0.09
N LEU A 236 -7.37 7.16 -1.08
CA LEU A 236 -6.83 8.52 -1.01
C LEU A 236 -7.55 9.35 0.07
N ILE A 237 -8.83 9.09 0.29
CA ILE A 237 -9.73 9.95 1.07
C ILE A 237 -10.15 9.31 2.40
N ARG A 238 -10.31 7.99 2.43
CA ARG A 238 -10.89 7.26 3.57
C ARG A 238 -10.14 5.97 3.87
N GLU A 239 -10.42 5.37 5.03
CA GLU A 239 -9.83 4.08 5.45
C GLU A 239 -10.56 2.85 4.90
N LYS A 240 -11.79 3.03 4.39
CA LYS A 240 -12.61 1.95 3.86
C LYS A 240 -13.08 2.30 2.46
N ARG A 241 -12.91 1.38 1.51
CA ARG A 241 -13.47 1.53 0.17
C ARG A 241 -15.00 1.48 0.16
N VAL A 242 -15.60 2.06 -0.88
CA VAL A 242 -17.04 2.01 -1.15
C VAL A 242 -17.26 1.16 -2.40
N GLY A 243 -18.04 0.09 -2.26
CA GLY A 243 -18.34 -0.84 -3.35
C GLY A 243 -17.58 -2.17 -3.29
N SER A 244 -17.83 -3.00 -4.30
CA SER A 244 -17.25 -4.34 -4.42
C SER A 244 -15.90 -4.28 -5.13
N GLU A 245 -14.96 -5.07 -4.66
CA GLU A 245 -13.68 -5.23 -5.34
C GLU A 245 -13.91 -5.95 -6.67
N PRO A 246 -13.34 -5.46 -7.78
CA PRO A 246 -13.36 -6.23 -9.02
C PRO A 246 -12.64 -7.57 -8.80
N ALA A 247 -12.97 -8.58 -9.61
CA ALA A 247 -12.28 -9.86 -9.56
C ALA A 247 -10.75 -9.65 -9.63
N PRO A 248 -9.92 -10.47 -8.96
CA PRO A 248 -8.48 -10.36 -9.05
C PRO A 248 -8.03 -10.35 -10.51
N PHE A 249 -7.03 -9.53 -10.83
CA PHE A 249 -6.37 -9.66 -12.12
C PHE A 249 -5.51 -10.92 -12.04
N TYR A 250 -5.85 -11.91 -12.86
CA TYR A 250 -5.03 -13.08 -13.08
C TYR A 250 -4.17 -12.76 -14.30
N GLU A 251 -2.87 -12.58 -14.07
CA GLU A 251 -1.86 -12.56 -15.13
C GLU A 251 -1.42 -13.99 -15.45
#